data_AF-A0A7V8NKD8-F1
#
_entry.id   AF-A0A7V8NKD8-F1
#
_cell.length_a   1.000
_cell.length_b   1.000
_cell.length_c   1.000
_cell.angle_alpha   90.00
_cell.angle_beta   90.00
_cell.angle_gamma   90.00
#
_symmetry.space_group_name_H-M   'P 1'
#
loop_
_entity.id
_entity.type
_entity.pdbx_description
1 polymer ?
#
loop_
_entity_poly.entity_id
_entity_poly.type
_entity_poly.pdbx_seq_one_letter_code
_entity_poly.pdbx_strand_id
1 'polypeptide(L)'
;MHRPTFTAPPPDPEPPAVDAFLSAADRVMNGNTLLLTASCDIPVTVGNRQVVLHAFLRDAVFEQRTRAADRHRGWFNLGDEDGERPPQRPLARADFDATLHPLDHAGFLDRLRWMLREAFSPYHGHYPAAEAEPLVHDFARALLGTDGPSWSFAAISPDFLRDSGYHTGEEPQEPVYFDGGASDTATLVHRHHTLHLLLTNGSP
;
A
#
# COMPACT_ATOMS: atom_id res chain seq x y z
N MET A 1 -28.36 2.82 3.53
CA MET A 1 -27.11 3.08 4.28
C MET A 1 -26.34 4.15 3.52
N HIS A 2 -25.78 5.13 4.21
CA HIS A 2 -24.93 6.16 3.62
C HIS A 2 -23.65 5.50 3.09
N ARG A 3 -23.32 5.70 1.81
CA ARG A 3 -22.07 5.17 1.23
C ARG A 3 -20.93 6.10 1.66
N PRO A 4 -19.82 5.58 2.23
CA PRO A 4 -18.68 6.41 2.59
C PRO A 4 -18.16 7.20 1.39
N THR A 5 -17.77 8.44 1.63
CA THR A 5 -17.12 9.29 0.63
C THR A 5 -15.69 9.59 1.06
N PHE A 6 -14.80 9.69 0.07
CA PHE A 6 -13.37 9.83 0.32
C PHE A 6 -12.86 11.14 -0.27
N THR A 7 -11.92 11.72 0.45
CA THR A 7 -11.12 12.84 -0.03
C THR A 7 -9.66 12.54 0.24
N ALA A 8 -8.78 13.23 -0.46
CA ALA A 8 -7.36 13.06 -0.27
C ALA A 8 -6.70 14.45 -0.30
N PRO A 9 -5.76 14.75 0.61
CA PRO A 9 -4.97 15.98 0.49
C PRO A 9 -4.25 16.01 -0.86
N PRO A 10 -3.84 17.16 -1.40
CA PRO A 10 -2.99 17.19 -2.59
C PRO A 10 -1.75 16.30 -2.39
N PRO A 11 -1.17 15.74 -3.47
CA PRO A 11 0.07 14.99 -3.37
C PRO A 11 1.20 15.97 -2.98
N ASP A 12 1.52 15.98 -1.69
CA ASP A 12 2.74 16.59 -1.17
C ASP A 12 3.88 15.57 -1.21
N PRO A 13 5.16 16.00 -1.30
CA PRO A 13 6.27 15.09 -1.13
C PRO A 13 6.13 14.36 0.21
N GLU A 14 6.41 13.06 0.19
CA GLU A 14 6.34 12.25 1.39
C GLU A 14 7.30 12.80 2.46
N PRO A 15 6.95 12.70 3.76
CA PRO A 15 7.90 12.99 4.82
C PRO A 15 9.20 12.21 4.58
N PRO A 16 10.40 12.78 4.83
CA PRO A 16 11.66 12.10 4.52
C PRO A 16 11.81 10.70 5.12
N ALA A 17 11.27 10.48 6.32
CA ALA A 17 11.27 9.17 6.97
C ALA A 17 10.35 8.15 6.28
N VAL A 18 9.23 8.62 5.68
CA VAL A 18 8.34 7.78 4.88
C VAL A 18 9.05 7.36 3.59
N ASP A 19 9.55 8.34 2.84
CA ASP A 19 10.26 8.09 1.58
C ASP A 19 11.49 7.17 1.77
N ALA A 20 12.25 7.37 2.85
CA ALA A 20 13.41 6.54 3.17
C ALA A 20 13.03 5.07 3.40
N PHE A 21 11.93 4.81 4.11
CA PHE A 21 11.46 3.45 4.34
C PHE A 21 10.91 2.81 3.06
N LEU A 22 10.06 3.52 2.30
CA LEU A 22 9.52 2.98 1.05
C LEU A 22 10.65 2.66 0.07
N SER A 23 11.63 3.54 -0.08
CA SER A 23 12.81 3.32 -0.93
C SER A 23 13.69 2.16 -0.45
N ALA A 24 13.79 1.96 0.86
CA ALA A 24 14.51 0.81 1.42
C ALA A 24 13.77 -0.51 1.12
N ALA A 25 12.44 -0.53 1.25
CA ALA A 25 11.61 -1.68 0.90
C ALA A 25 11.71 -2.01 -0.59
N ASP A 26 11.62 -1.00 -1.47
CA ASP A 26 11.75 -1.16 -2.92
C ASP A 26 13.10 -1.77 -3.30
N ARG A 27 14.19 -1.31 -2.66
CA ARG A 27 15.53 -1.88 -2.89
C ARG A 27 15.63 -3.34 -2.47
N VAL A 28 15.07 -3.71 -1.31
CA VAL A 28 15.13 -5.10 -0.82
C VAL A 28 14.30 -6.01 -1.71
N MET A 29 13.05 -5.61 -1.98
CA MET A 29 12.06 -6.46 -2.62
C MET A 29 12.04 -6.33 -4.15
N ASN A 30 12.95 -5.54 -4.74
CA ASN A 30 12.90 -5.14 -6.15
C ASN A 30 11.49 -4.69 -6.56
N GLY A 31 10.90 -3.86 -5.71
CA GLY A 31 9.45 -3.69 -5.67
C GLY A 31 8.98 -2.27 -5.92
N ASN A 32 7.67 -2.13 -5.87
CA ASN A 32 6.98 -0.84 -5.92
C ASN A 32 6.12 -0.68 -4.67
N THR A 33 6.62 0.05 -3.68
CA THR A 33 5.94 0.29 -2.40
C THR A 33 5.26 1.66 -2.41
N LEU A 34 3.96 1.69 -2.16
CA LEU A 34 3.16 2.91 -2.13
C LEU A 34 2.49 3.11 -0.77
N LEU A 35 2.52 4.34 -0.25
CA LEU A 35 1.69 4.73 0.90
C LEU A 35 0.56 5.66 0.44
N LEU A 36 -0.66 5.15 0.38
CA LEU A 36 -1.83 5.94 -0.02
C LEU A 36 -2.54 6.50 1.21
N THR A 37 -2.77 7.81 1.25
CA THR A 37 -3.49 8.47 2.35
C THR A 37 -4.80 9.08 1.87
N ALA A 38 -5.89 8.81 2.59
CA ALA A 38 -7.21 9.38 2.37
C ALA A 38 -7.94 9.69 3.68
N SER A 39 -8.90 10.59 3.59
CA SER A 39 -9.87 10.92 4.63
C SER A 39 -11.25 10.40 4.23
N CYS A 40 -11.93 9.74 5.16
CA CYS A 40 -13.29 9.23 5.04
C CYS A 40 -14.25 10.18 5.76
N ASP A 41 -15.41 10.45 5.16
CA ASP A 41 -16.46 11.29 5.78
C ASP A 41 -17.04 10.69 7.06
N ILE A 42 -16.95 9.36 7.23
CA ILE A 42 -17.35 8.66 8.44
C ILE A 42 -16.12 8.16 9.24
N PRO A 43 -16.21 8.10 10.58
CA PRO A 43 -15.15 7.50 11.38
C PRO A 43 -14.98 6.00 11.05
N VAL A 44 -13.74 5.61 10.76
CA VAL A 44 -13.31 4.24 10.57
C VAL A 44 -13.04 3.62 11.94
N THR A 45 -13.67 2.47 12.18
CA THR A 45 -13.64 1.69 13.42
C THR A 45 -13.37 0.24 13.08
N VAL A 46 -12.99 -0.56 14.08
CA VAL A 46 -12.81 -2.01 13.90
C VAL A 46 -14.10 -2.69 13.38
N GLY A 47 -15.28 -2.18 13.74
CA GLY A 47 -16.56 -2.76 13.33
C GLY A 47 -17.01 -2.44 11.90
N ASN A 48 -16.47 -1.38 11.27
CA ASN A 48 -16.88 -0.98 9.91
C ASN A 48 -15.74 -0.95 8.88
N ARG A 49 -14.48 -1.18 9.29
CA ARG A 49 -13.30 -1.06 8.41
C ARG A 49 -13.33 -1.92 7.14
N GLN A 50 -13.94 -3.12 7.16
CA GLN A 50 -14.07 -3.94 5.94
C GLN A 50 -14.92 -3.22 4.89
N VAL A 51 -16.09 -2.71 5.30
CA VAL A 51 -17.00 -1.98 4.42
C VAL A 51 -16.36 -0.68 3.91
N VAL A 52 -15.65 0.03 4.78
CA VAL A 52 -14.92 1.26 4.40
C VAL A 52 -13.81 0.94 3.39
N LEU A 53 -12.99 -0.08 3.63
CA LEU A 53 -11.95 -0.50 2.69
C LEU A 53 -12.54 -0.85 1.32
N HIS A 54 -13.61 -1.64 1.29
CA HIS A 54 -14.29 -2.02 0.04
C HIS A 54 -14.84 -0.82 -0.72
N ALA A 55 -15.36 0.17 0.00
CA ALA A 55 -15.83 1.40 -0.59
C ALA A 55 -14.66 2.23 -1.14
N PHE A 56 -13.56 2.34 -0.38
CA PHE A 56 -12.36 3.07 -0.78
C PHE A 56 -11.70 2.48 -2.02
N LEU A 57 -11.47 1.16 -2.06
CA LEU A 57 -10.86 0.46 -3.20
C LEU A 57 -11.69 0.59 -4.49
N ARG A 58 -13.00 0.85 -4.38
CA ARG A 58 -13.91 1.09 -5.51
C ARG A 58 -14.12 2.58 -5.81
N ASP A 59 -13.54 3.47 -5.02
CA ASP A 59 -13.67 4.91 -5.18
C ASP A 59 -12.62 5.44 -6.17
N ALA A 60 -12.98 6.48 -6.93
CA ALA A 60 -12.06 7.12 -7.87
C ALA A 60 -10.82 7.70 -7.16
N VAL A 61 -10.93 8.07 -5.88
CA VAL A 61 -9.81 8.55 -5.07
C VAL A 61 -8.72 7.50 -4.95
N PHE A 62 -9.06 6.20 -4.78
CA PHE A 62 -8.05 5.15 -4.71
C PHE A 62 -7.22 5.10 -6.00
N GLU A 63 -7.90 5.02 -7.15
CA GLU A 63 -7.22 4.98 -8.45
C GLU A 63 -6.39 6.24 -8.71
N GLN A 64 -6.94 7.42 -8.43
CA GLN A 64 -6.23 8.69 -8.56
C GLN A 64 -4.95 8.69 -7.71
N ARG A 65 -5.03 8.18 -6.48
CA ARG A 65 -3.90 8.15 -5.54
C ARG A 65 -2.82 7.18 -5.95
N THR A 66 -3.17 5.98 -6.37
CA THR A 66 -2.19 5.00 -6.83
C THR A 66 -1.42 5.52 -8.04
N ARG A 67 -2.12 6.07 -9.04
CA ARG A 67 -1.47 6.65 -10.23
C ARG A 67 -0.61 7.89 -9.91
N ALA A 68 -1.07 8.74 -9.01
CA ALA A 68 -0.28 9.90 -8.59
C ALA A 68 1.00 9.49 -7.86
N ALA A 69 0.92 8.49 -6.98
CA ALA A 69 2.07 7.97 -6.27
C ALA A 69 3.04 7.25 -7.20
N ASP A 70 2.54 6.39 -8.11
CA ASP A 70 3.34 5.74 -9.16
C ASP A 70 4.15 6.74 -10.01
N ARG A 71 3.52 7.83 -10.46
CA ARG A 71 4.22 8.92 -11.16
C ARG A 71 5.21 9.67 -10.28
N HIS A 72 4.85 9.93 -9.01
CA HIS A 72 5.74 10.64 -8.09
C HIS A 72 7.03 9.84 -7.81
N ARG A 73 6.92 8.51 -7.76
CA ARG A 73 8.05 7.58 -7.64
C ARG A 73 8.83 7.40 -8.95
N GLY A 74 8.31 7.93 -10.07
CA GLY A 74 8.95 7.86 -11.39
C GLY A 74 8.91 6.47 -12.02
N TRP A 75 7.95 5.62 -11.64
CA TRP A 75 7.84 4.25 -12.16
C TRP A 75 7.02 4.17 -13.43
N PHE A 76 5.93 4.93 -13.51
CA PHE A 76 5.04 4.97 -14.68
C PHE A 76 4.47 3.59 -15.06
N ASN A 77 4.34 2.68 -14.10
CA ASN A 77 3.75 1.35 -14.32
C ASN A 77 2.24 1.45 -14.60
N LEU A 78 1.60 2.50 -14.09
CA LEU A 78 0.15 2.71 -14.19
C LEU A 78 -0.19 3.85 -15.16
N GLY A 79 0.66 4.14 -16.15
CA GLY A 79 0.34 5.04 -17.26
C GLY A 79 1.57 5.72 -17.85
N ASP A 80 1.43 6.23 -19.06
CA ASP A 80 2.51 6.88 -19.80
C ASP A 80 3.04 8.13 -19.06
N GLU A 81 4.32 8.48 -19.27
CA GLU A 81 4.94 9.69 -18.72
C GLU A 81 4.12 10.96 -19.01
N ASP A 82 3.47 10.98 -20.19
CA ASP A 82 2.64 12.09 -20.69
C ASP A 82 1.17 12.02 -20.23
N GLY A 83 0.74 10.93 -19.57
CA GLY A 83 -0.61 10.77 -19.03
C GLY A 83 -1.74 10.65 -20.06
N GLU A 84 -1.42 10.39 -21.34
CA GLU A 84 -2.37 10.54 -22.44
C GLU A 84 -3.34 9.37 -22.64
N ARG A 85 -3.02 8.17 -22.17
CA ARG A 85 -3.92 7.02 -22.36
C ARG A 85 -4.93 6.89 -21.22
N PRO A 86 -6.24 7.06 -21.49
CA PRO A 86 -7.25 6.77 -20.49
C PRO A 86 -7.19 5.28 -20.15
N PRO A 87 -7.34 4.91 -18.87
CA PRO A 87 -7.27 3.52 -18.48
C PRO A 87 -8.40 2.73 -19.13
N GLN A 88 -8.05 1.62 -19.78
CA GLN A 88 -9.04 0.76 -20.44
C GLN A 88 -9.97 0.09 -19.42
N ARG A 89 -9.53 -0.03 -18.17
CA ARG A 89 -10.21 -0.74 -17.08
C ARG A 89 -9.95 -0.07 -15.73
N PRO A 90 -10.90 -0.18 -14.77
CA PRO A 90 -10.66 0.25 -13.39
C PRO A 90 -9.46 -0.46 -12.79
N LEU A 91 -8.73 0.26 -11.92
CA LEU A 91 -7.54 -0.28 -11.26
C LEU A 91 -7.88 -1.49 -10.38
N ALA A 92 -8.90 -1.37 -9.52
CA ALA A 92 -9.39 -2.49 -8.73
C ALA A 92 -10.18 -3.49 -9.57
N ARG A 93 -10.08 -4.77 -9.23
CA ARG A 93 -10.89 -5.84 -9.81
C ARG A 93 -12.37 -5.67 -9.44
N ALA A 94 -13.27 -6.23 -10.25
CA ALA A 94 -14.71 -6.16 -9.94
C ALA A 94 -15.11 -7.15 -8.82
N ASP A 95 -14.41 -8.28 -8.77
CA ASP A 95 -14.74 -9.51 -8.06
C ASP A 95 -13.87 -9.76 -6.81
N PHE A 96 -13.12 -8.76 -6.33
CA PHE A 96 -12.25 -8.93 -5.15
C PHE A 96 -13.04 -9.06 -3.84
N ASP A 97 -12.41 -9.72 -2.86
CA ASP A 97 -12.88 -9.79 -1.48
C ASP A 97 -12.05 -8.98 -0.49
N ALA A 98 -10.77 -8.68 -0.74
CA ALA A 98 -9.91 -7.82 0.09
C ALA A 98 -10.05 -8.05 1.61
N THR A 99 -9.96 -9.31 2.03
CA THR A 99 -10.24 -9.74 3.41
C THR A 99 -9.26 -9.10 4.41
N LEU A 100 -9.78 -8.58 5.53
CA LEU A 100 -8.97 -8.02 6.61
C LEU A 100 -8.57 -9.06 7.66
N HIS A 101 -7.27 -9.09 7.97
CA HIS A 101 -6.70 -9.84 9.08
C HIS A 101 -6.19 -8.86 10.14
N PRO A 102 -6.79 -8.82 11.35
CA PRO A 102 -6.37 -7.88 12.40
C PRO A 102 -4.88 -8.01 12.73
N LEU A 103 -4.23 -6.86 12.89
CA LEU A 103 -2.87 -6.75 13.43
C LEU A 103 -2.92 -5.88 14.69
N ASP A 104 -2.14 -6.24 15.69
CA ASP A 104 -1.79 -5.30 16.75
C ASP A 104 -0.61 -4.43 16.32
N HIS A 105 -0.22 -3.47 17.16
CA HIS A 105 0.89 -2.58 16.86
C HIS A 105 2.22 -3.34 16.69
N ALA A 106 2.46 -4.38 17.48
CA ALA A 106 3.66 -5.20 17.36
C ALA A 106 3.71 -5.94 16.01
N GLY A 107 2.60 -6.57 15.61
CA GLY A 107 2.48 -7.25 14.32
C GLY A 107 2.60 -6.31 13.13
N PHE A 108 2.15 -5.05 13.25
CA PHE A 108 2.43 -4.02 12.25
C PHE A 108 3.93 -3.73 12.14
N LEU A 109 4.63 -3.50 13.26
CA LEU A 109 6.08 -3.24 13.23
C LEU A 109 6.87 -4.46 12.72
N ASP A 110 6.46 -5.67 13.10
CA ASP A 110 7.09 -6.90 12.63
C ASP A 110 6.91 -7.09 11.13
N ARG A 111 5.77 -6.67 10.56
CA ARG A 111 5.58 -6.64 9.11
C ARG A 111 6.59 -5.70 8.43
N LEU A 112 6.78 -4.49 8.97
CA LEU A 112 7.73 -3.52 8.42
C LEU A 112 9.17 -4.05 8.50
N ARG A 113 9.53 -4.69 9.62
CA ARG A 113 10.84 -5.35 9.77
C ARG A 113 11.03 -6.47 8.76
N TRP A 114 10.01 -7.31 8.58
CA TRP A 114 10.04 -8.41 7.62
C TRP A 114 10.31 -7.89 6.20
N MET A 115 9.67 -6.80 5.78
CA MET A 115 9.90 -6.18 4.47
C MET A 115 11.38 -5.84 4.21
N LEU A 116 12.11 -5.40 5.23
CA LEU A 116 13.52 -5.00 5.09
C LEU A 116 14.53 -6.14 5.31
N ARG A 117 14.13 -7.19 6.03
CA ARG A 117 15.05 -8.18 6.60
C ARG A 117 14.84 -9.60 6.10
N GLU A 118 13.64 -9.94 5.65
CA GLU A 118 13.21 -11.33 5.47
C GLU A 118 12.37 -11.55 4.21
N ALA A 119 11.70 -10.52 3.71
CA ALA A 119 10.97 -10.60 2.44
C ALA A 119 11.88 -11.11 1.33
N PHE A 120 11.32 -11.81 0.35
CA PHE A 120 12.12 -12.30 -0.77
C PHE A 120 12.83 -11.11 -1.45
N SER A 121 14.11 -11.30 -1.77
CA SER A 121 14.93 -10.34 -2.50
C SER A 121 15.63 -11.05 -3.64
N PRO A 122 15.39 -10.67 -4.91
CA PRO A 122 16.09 -11.28 -6.05
C PRO A 122 17.59 -10.94 -6.05
N TYR A 123 17.98 -9.90 -5.32
CA TYR A 123 19.37 -9.48 -5.15
C TYR A 123 20.03 -10.06 -3.91
N HIS A 124 19.33 -10.91 -3.15
CA HIS A 124 19.76 -11.42 -1.84
C HIS A 124 20.22 -10.31 -0.88
N GLY A 125 19.63 -9.12 -1.02
CA GLY A 125 20.00 -7.92 -0.28
C GLY A 125 18.99 -7.64 0.81
N HIS A 126 19.38 -7.89 2.07
CA HIS A 126 18.58 -7.55 3.25
C HIS A 126 19.33 -6.57 4.13
N TYR A 127 18.60 -5.69 4.80
CA TYR A 127 19.21 -4.83 5.82
C TYR A 127 19.52 -5.64 7.08
N PRO A 128 20.69 -5.45 7.70
CA PRO A 128 20.91 -5.94 9.05
C PRO A 128 19.97 -5.22 10.02
N ALA A 129 19.64 -5.87 11.15
CA ALA A 129 18.71 -5.31 12.13
C ALA A 129 19.10 -3.90 12.60
N ALA A 130 20.39 -3.63 12.77
CA ALA A 130 20.89 -2.32 13.21
C ALA A 130 20.57 -1.18 12.23
N GLU A 131 20.42 -1.48 10.94
CA GLU A 131 20.05 -0.50 9.90
C GLU A 131 18.54 -0.46 9.65
N ALA A 132 17.85 -1.61 9.77
CA ALA A 132 16.42 -1.70 9.56
C ALA A 132 15.60 -1.06 10.71
N GLU A 133 15.99 -1.24 11.97
CA GLU A 133 15.20 -0.76 13.12
C GLU A 133 15.00 0.77 13.12
N PRO A 134 16.03 1.61 12.84
CA PRO A 134 15.82 3.06 12.72
C PRO A 134 14.83 3.43 11.62
N LEU A 135 14.90 2.79 10.45
CA LEU A 135 13.98 3.03 9.33
C LEU A 135 12.54 2.69 9.72
N VAL A 136 12.31 1.53 10.35
CA VAL A 136 10.99 1.11 10.84
C VAL A 136 10.45 2.07 11.89
N HIS A 137 11.29 2.44 12.87
CA HIS A 137 10.91 3.35 13.94
C HIS A 137 10.52 4.72 13.40
N ASP A 138 11.35 5.31 12.52
CA ASP A 138 11.14 6.66 12.00
C ASP A 138 9.94 6.70 11.07
N PHE A 139 9.73 5.66 10.25
CA PHE A 139 8.52 5.48 9.45
C PHE A 139 7.27 5.44 10.32
N ALA A 140 7.23 4.54 11.31
CA ALA A 140 6.08 4.38 12.19
C ALA A 140 5.78 5.67 12.96
N ARG A 141 6.81 6.37 13.44
CA ARG A 141 6.67 7.66 14.12
C ARG A 141 6.14 8.74 13.18
N ALA A 142 6.63 8.81 11.95
CA ALA A 142 6.19 9.78 10.96
C ALA A 142 4.73 9.53 10.54
N LEU A 143 4.33 8.27 10.39
CA LEU A 143 2.99 7.88 9.99
C LEU A 143 1.96 8.08 11.12
N LEU A 144 2.31 7.64 12.33
CA LEU A 144 1.35 7.52 13.44
C LEU A 144 1.39 8.71 14.41
N GLY A 145 2.43 9.53 14.35
CA GLY A 145 2.70 10.59 15.31
C GLY A 145 3.01 10.05 16.71
N THR A 146 2.73 10.85 17.75
CA THR A 146 2.90 10.45 19.16
C THR A 146 1.81 9.49 19.64
N ASP A 147 0.73 9.33 18.88
CA ASP A 147 -0.48 8.62 19.28
C ASP A 147 -0.54 7.20 18.70
N GLY A 148 0.62 6.59 18.41
CA GLY A 148 0.75 5.23 17.83
C GLY A 148 -0.27 4.20 18.35
N PRO A 149 -0.46 4.05 19.67
CA PRO A 149 -1.40 3.09 20.24
C PRO A 149 -2.89 3.32 19.92
N SER A 150 -3.27 4.51 19.44
CA SER A 150 -4.66 4.83 19.07
C SER A 150 -5.01 4.43 17.63
N TRP A 151 -4.01 4.00 16.86
CA TRP A 151 -4.19 3.51 15.50
C TRP A 151 -4.57 2.04 15.49
N SER A 152 -5.32 1.64 14.47
CA SER A 152 -5.71 0.26 14.23
C SER A 152 -5.10 -0.24 12.93
N PHE A 153 -4.68 -1.51 12.94
CA PHE A 153 -3.94 -2.13 11.84
C PHE A 153 -4.66 -3.39 11.37
N ALA A 154 -4.52 -3.69 10.08
CA ALA A 154 -4.92 -4.96 9.52
C ALA A 154 -4.15 -5.25 8.23
N ALA A 155 -3.70 -6.49 8.07
CA ALA A 155 -3.26 -6.99 6.78
C ALA A 155 -4.50 -7.19 5.88
N ILE A 156 -4.32 -6.98 4.59
CA ILE A 156 -5.34 -7.18 3.56
C ILE A 156 -4.84 -8.25 2.60
N SER A 157 -5.71 -9.17 2.20
CA SER A 157 -5.44 -10.04 1.05
C SER A 157 -5.21 -9.20 -0.21
N PRO A 158 -4.07 -9.32 -0.90
CA PRO A 158 -3.74 -8.49 -2.08
C PRO A 158 -4.48 -8.94 -3.36
N ASP A 159 -5.74 -9.37 -3.24
CA ASP A 159 -6.54 -9.91 -4.35
C ASP A 159 -7.30 -8.84 -5.16
N PHE A 160 -7.25 -7.58 -4.72
CA PHE A 160 -8.03 -6.48 -5.30
C PHE A 160 -7.37 -5.78 -6.49
N LEU A 161 -6.06 -5.94 -6.69
CA LEU A 161 -5.36 -5.50 -7.90
C LEU A 161 -5.00 -6.72 -8.76
N ARG A 162 -4.58 -6.45 -10.00
CA ARG A 162 -4.19 -7.50 -10.94
C ARG A 162 -2.70 -7.77 -10.83
N ASP A 163 -2.39 -9.05 -11.01
CA ASP A 163 -1.06 -9.62 -11.17
C ASP A 163 -0.51 -9.29 -12.57
N SER A 164 0.79 -9.05 -12.67
CA SER A 164 1.57 -8.86 -13.90
C SER A 164 1.68 -10.13 -14.78
N GLY A 165 1.19 -11.27 -14.32
CA GLY A 165 1.29 -12.57 -14.97
C GLY A 165 2.70 -13.16 -14.90
N TYR A 166 3.62 -12.53 -14.18
CA TYR A 166 5.05 -12.89 -14.14
C TYR A 166 5.26 -14.37 -13.76
N HIS A 167 4.43 -14.90 -12.85
CA HIS A 167 4.51 -16.28 -12.39
C HIS A 167 3.70 -17.30 -13.17
N THR A 168 2.67 -16.86 -13.89
CA THR A 168 1.75 -17.75 -14.59
C THR A 168 2.09 -17.88 -16.07
N GLY A 169 2.83 -16.91 -16.62
CA GLY A 169 3.09 -16.79 -18.06
C GLY A 169 1.85 -16.39 -18.86
N GLU A 170 0.76 -16.03 -18.18
CA GLU A 170 -0.45 -15.50 -18.82
C GLU A 170 -0.23 -14.03 -19.20
N GLU A 171 -0.87 -13.58 -20.28
CA GLU A 171 -0.78 -12.19 -20.70
C GLU A 171 -1.44 -11.28 -19.65
N PRO A 172 -0.72 -10.28 -19.09
CA PRO A 172 -1.27 -9.41 -18.06
C PRO A 172 -2.48 -8.64 -18.56
N GLN A 173 -3.50 -8.56 -17.73
CA GLN A 173 -4.65 -7.71 -17.99
C GLN A 173 -4.41 -6.33 -17.35
N GLU A 174 -3.95 -5.37 -18.14
CA GLU A 174 -3.70 -4.01 -17.65
C GLU A 174 -4.97 -3.33 -17.08
N PRO A 175 -4.80 -2.45 -16.07
CA PRO A 175 -3.55 -2.13 -15.37
C PRO A 175 -3.16 -3.22 -14.35
N VAL A 176 -1.85 -3.49 -14.24
CA VAL A 176 -1.26 -4.44 -13.28
C VAL A 176 -0.45 -3.69 -12.22
N TYR A 177 -0.44 -4.21 -11.00
CA TYR A 177 0.37 -3.62 -9.92
C TYR A 177 1.10 -4.66 -9.11
N PHE A 178 0.48 -5.80 -8.79
CA PHE A 178 1.12 -6.87 -8.04
C PHE A 178 1.88 -7.81 -8.98
N ASP A 179 2.89 -8.50 -8.47
CA ASP A 179 3.61 -9.54 -9.21
C ASP A 179 2.98 -10.93 -9.05
N GLY A 180 1.99 -11.06 -8.17
CA GLY A 180 1.31 -12.32 -7.87
C GLY A 180 2.02 -13.20 -6.86
N GLY A 181 3.05 -12.68 -6.22
CA GLY A 181 3.98 -13.43 -5.38
C GLY A 181 3.62 -13.41 -3.89
N ALA A 182 4.29 -14.27 -3.12
CA ALA A 182 4.18 -14.29 -1.66
C ALA A 182 4.71 -13.00 -0.98
N SER A 183 5.42 -12.17 -1.74
CA SER A 183 5.98 -10.89 -1.30
C SER A 183 5.03 -9.71 -1.50
N ASP A 184 3.92 -9.88 -2.21
CA ASP A 184 2.92 -8.84 -2.34
C ASP A 184 2.20 -8.64 -1.01
N THR A 185 2.12 -7.39 -0.57
CA THR A 185 1.45 -7.07 0.69
C THR A 185 0.56 -5.84 0.56
N ALA A 186 -0.50 -5.84 1.36
CA ALA A 186 -1.35 -4.68 1.58
C ALA A 186 -1.65 -4.57 3.07
N THR A 187 -1.46 -3.39 3.65
CA THR A 187 -1.72 -3.11 5.07
C THR A 187 -2.57 -1.86 5.21
N LEU A 188 -3.73 -2.01 5.88
CA LEU A 188 -4.59 -0.91 6.29
C LEU A 188 -4.14 -0.39 7.65
N VAL A 189 -3.94 0.92 7.75
CA VAL A 189 -3.68 1.64 9.00
C VAL A 189 -4.72 2.74 9.12
N HIS A 190 -5.49 2.80 10.20
CA HIS A 190 -6.55 3.80 10.31
C HIS A 190 -6.74 4.35 11.72
N ARG A 191 -7.26 5.59 11.78
CA ARG A 191 -7.67 6.27 13.00
C ARG A 191 -8.72 7.31 12.68
N HIS A 192 -9.87 7.24 13.34
CA HIS A 192 -11.01 8.15 13.10
C HIS A 192 -11.29 8.27 11.60
N HIS A 193 -11.18 9.46 11.02
CA HIS A 193 -11.47 9.72 9.62
C HIS A 193 -10.30 9.41 8.69
N THR A 194 -9.11 9.11 9.19
CA THR A 194 -7.91 8.91 8.39
C THR A 194 -7.65 7.44 8.14
N LEU A 195 -7.33 7.10 6.89
CA LEU A 195 -6.84 5.79 6.50
C LEU A 195 -5.56 5.94 5.66
N HIS A 196 -4.63 5.04 5.92
CA HIS A 196 -3.45 4.79 5.11
C HIS A 196 -3.51 3.36 4.59
N LEU A 197 -3.13 3.20 3.33
CA LEU A 197 -2.99 1.91 2.69
C LEU A 197 -1.54 1.79 2.21
N LEU A 198 -0.76 0.94 2.89
CA LEU A 198 0.59 0.58 2.48
C LEU A 198 0.48 -0.60 1.52
N LEU A 199 0.83 -0.39 0.26
CA LEU A 199 0.88 -1.39 -0.80
C LEU A 199 2.33 -1.72 -1.11
N THR A 200 2.60 -2.99 -1.39
CA THR A 200 3.92 -3.44 -1.83
C THR A 200 3.73 -4.48 -2.91
N ASN A 201 4.24 -4.18 -4.12
CA ASN A 201 4.60 -5.22 -5.06
C ASN A 201 5.99 -5.73 -4.66
N GLY A 202 6.11 -7.01 -4.33
CA GLY A 202 7.41 -7.62 -4.10
C GLY A 202 7.78 -8.56 -5.24
N SER A 203 8.73 -8.14 -6.07
CA SER A 203 9.18 -8.90 -7.23
C SER A 203 10.18 -10.00 -6.84
N PRO A 204 9.93 -11.27 -7.21
CA PRO A 204 10.82 -12.37 -6.91
C PRO A 204 11.84 -12.76 -8.00
#